data_AF-A0A916DID9-F1
#
_entry.id   AF-A0A916DID9-F1
#
_cell.length_a   1.000
_cell.length_b   1.000
_cell.length_c   1.000
_cell.angle_alpha   90.00
_cell.angle_beta   90.00
_cell.angle_gamma   90.00
#
_symmetry.space_group_name_H-M   'P 1'
#
loop_
_entity.id
_entity.type
_entity.pdbx_description
1 polymer ?
#
loop_
_entity_poly.entity_id
_entity_poly.type
_entity_poly.pdbx_seq_one_letter_code
_entity_poly.pdbx_strand_id
1 'polypeptide(L)'
;MGTLIAMAYPTKLFANLADHTYVKCGTGARAWSCWGGKTGGAELRRGQGSTRRANAIAQPNERAGITCYLINGGCHQAANRILLPAGITVRGARGYSVSEALFGTYGRVGFWPCSAPFNQHAGVSGDLPQCLVRGREVAPPRGRSLALSAEHQLDWQYLKGVLELYRGASQTFRSRSAPTAEVASFHQTLFMHMAEFRLGPLLDRPLTSKLKQVRARTEKSLLKLHTARSGDALRTREFVDGFNAETIRFQQEMASVMKPEQYQSLFDLPPGEIVLLADPRIVRKAFADR
;
A
#
# COMPACT_ATOMS: atom_id res chain seq x y z
N MET A 1 0.44 8.10 -24.04
CA MET A 1 0.11 7.29 -22.85
C MET A 1 -0.61 8.21 -21.88
N GLY A 2 -1.67 7.74 -21.22
CA GLY A 2 -2.44 8.54 -20.29
C GLY A 2 -1.68 8.84 -19.00
N THR A 3 -2.25 9.71 -18.19
CA THR A 3 -1.71 10.06 -16.87
C THR A 3 -2.54 9.40 -15.78
N LEU A 4 -1.88 8.81 -14.79
CA LEU A 4 -2.48 8.33 -13.55
C LEU A 4 -2.06 9.27 -12.41
N ILE A 5 -3.02 9.59 -11.53
CA ILE A 5 -2.86 10.51 -10.42
C ILE A 5 -3.21 9.77 -9.13
N ALA A 6 -2.27 9.76 -8.20
CA ALA A 6 -2.47 9.32 -6.82
C ALA A 6 -3.15 10.46 -6.04
N MET A 7 -4.31 10.16 -5.46
CA MET A 7 -5.09 11.10 -4.67
C MET A 7 -5.16 10.62 -3.22
N ALA A 8 -5.22 11.56 -2.28
CA ALA A 8 -5.45 11.27 -0.88
C ALA A 8 -6.37 12.30 -0.22
N TYR A 9 -7.17 11.86 0.75
CA TYR A 9 -7.84 12.75 1.68
C TYR A 9 -7.79 12.21 3.09
N PRO A 10 -7.73 13.10 4.09
CA PRO A 10 -7.73 12.69 5.47
C PRO A 10 -9.09 12.09 5.83
N THR A 11 -9.08 10.92 6.44
CA THR A 11 -10.26 10.32 7.06
C THR A 11 -10.47 10.97 8.43
N LYS A 12 -10.81 12.28 8.44
CA LYS A 12 -10.92 13.08 9.67
C LYS A 12 -12.06 12.65 10.62
N LEU A 13 -12.92 11.77 10.15
CA LEU A 13 -13.94 11.14 10.97
C LEU A 13 -13.26 9.96 11.70
N PHE A 14 -13.10 10.07 13.02
CA PHE A 14 -12.65 9.01 13.97
C PHE A 14 -11.14 8.82 14.24
N ALA A 15 -10.49 9.83 14.82
CA ALA A 15 -9.28 9.68 15.64
C ALA A 15 -7.95 9.41 14.89
N ASN A 16 -7.49 10.36 14.06
CA ASN A 16 -6.14 10.35 13.49
C ASN A 16 -5.80 9.12 12.63
N LEU A 17 -6.80 8.58 11.94
CA LEU A 17 -6.66 7.51 10.97
C LEU A 17 -5.72 7.91 9.81
N ALA A 18 -5.11 6.92 9.17
CA ALA A 18 -4.36 7.11 7.93
C ALA A 18 -5.22 7.77 6.83
N ASP A 19 -4.55 8.48 5.92
CA ASP A 19 -5.22 9.04 4.76
C ASP A 19 -5.84 7.92 3.92
N HIS A 20 -7.04 8.19 3.39
CA HIS A 20 -7.60 7.33 2.37
C HIS A 20 -6.98 7.71 1.03
N THR A 21 -6.60 6.71 0.24
CA THR A 21 -6.03 6.93 -1.09
C THR A 21 -6.84 6.28 -2.18
N TYR A 22 -6.89 6.93 -3.33
CA TYR A 22 -7.54 6.42 -4.53
C TYR A 22 -6.78 6.89 -5.78
N VAL A 23 -7.17 6.37 -6.95
CA VAL A 23 -6.51 6.72 -8.22
C VAL A 23 -7.52 7.37 -9.14
N LYS A 24 -7.11 8.40 -9.89
CA LYS A 24 -7.87 8.93 -11.02
C LYS A 24 -6.98 9.07 -12.25
N CYS A 25 -7.57 9.08 -13.44
CA CYS A 25 -6.81 9.45 -14.62
C CYS A 25 -6.70 10.98 -14.78
N GLY A 26 -5.78 11.44 -15.61
CA GLY A 26 -5.40 12.84 -15.74
C GLY A 26 -6.55 13.81 -16.05
N THR A 27 -7.57 13.34 -16.77
CA THR A 27 -8.79 14.13 -17.08
C THR A 27 -9.74 14.26 -15.90
N GLY A 28 -9.58 13.45 -14.84
CA GLY A 28 -10.53 13.33 -13.74
C GLY A 28 -11.82 12.56 -14.08
N ALA A 29 -12.09 12.23 -15.34
CA ALA A 29 -13.33 11.60 -15.78
C ALA A 29 -13.48 10.13 -15.33
N ARG A 30 -12.39 9.49 -14.90
CA ARG A 30 -12.40 8.15 -14.29
C ARG A 30 -11.56 8.13 -13.02
N ALA A 31 -12.10 7.51 -11.99
CA ALA A 31 -11.41 7.20 -10.76
C ALA A 31 -11.80 5.81 -10.23
N TRP A 32 -10.93 5.23 -9.40
CA TRP A 32 -11.04 3.88 -8.83
C TRP A 32 -10.95 3.96 -7.29
N SER A 33 -11.95 3.42 -6.58
CA SER A 33 -12.34 3.82 -5.21
C SER A 33 -11.94 2.93 -4.03
N CYS A 34 -11.35 1.76 -4.27
CA CYS A 34 -11.11 0.74 -3.23
C CYS A 34 -12.33 0.53 -2.30
N TRP A 35 -12.26 0.88 -1.01
CA TRP A 35 -13.40 0.77 -0.07
C TRP A 35 -13.95 2.12 0.43
N GLY A 36 -13.09 3.13 0.60
CA GLY A 36 -13.45 4.40 1.25
C GLY A 36 -14.04 5.47 0.33
N GLY A 37 -13.79 5.45 -1.00
CA GLY A 37 -14.31 6.45 -1.94
C GLY A 37 -13.32 6.85 -3.04
N LYS A 38 -13.77 7.70 -3.97
CA LYS A 38 -12.95 8.18 -5.13
C LYS A 38 -13.14 9.66 -5.50
N THR A 39 -13.57 10.47 -4.54
CA THR A 39 -13.84 11.90 -4.74
C THR A 39 -13.18 12.74 -3.65
N GLY A 40 -12.83 13.98 -3.99
CA GLY A 40 -12.20 14.93 -3.06
C GLY A 40 -10.70 14.72 -2.85
N GLY A 41 -10.15 15.39 -1.83
CA GLY A 41 -8.74 15.28 -1.47
C GLY A 41 -7.77 16.07 -2.32
N ALA A 42 -6.49 15.86 -2.02
CA ALA A 42 -5.36 16.45 -2.70
C ALA A 42 -4.66 15.43 -3.60
N GLU A 43 -4.06 15.93 -4.67
CA GLU A 43 -3.12 15.15 -5.45
C GLU A 43 -1.82 14.97 -4.70
N LEU A 44 -1.33 13.74 -4.63
CA LEU A 44 -0.02 13.42 -4.05
C LEU A 44 1.06 13.35 -5.12
N ARG A 45 0.79 12.58 -6.17
CA ARG A 45 1.76 12.24 -7.22
C ARG A 45 1.06 11.99 -8.55
N ARG A 46 1.79 12.13 -9.65
CA ARG A 46 1.32 11.77 -10.99
C ARG A 46 2.42 11.09 -11.81
N GLY A 47 2.02 10.21 -12.71
CA GLY A 47 2.92 9.53 -13.62
C GLY A 47 2.22 9.14 -14.93
N GLN A 48 2.99 8.99 -16.00
CA GLN A 48 2.47 8.50 -17.29
C GLN A 48 2.35 6.98 -17.25
N GLY A 49 1.17 6.44 -17.56
CA GLY A 49 0.88 5.02 -17.48
C GLY A 49 -0.36 4.61 -18.29
N SER A 50 -0.40 3.37 -18.75
CA SER A 50 -1.55 2.81 -19.47
C SER A 50 -2.82 2.82 -18.59
N THR A 51 -3.78 3.68 -18.93
CA THR A 51 -5.05 3.75 -18.18
C THR A 51 -5.93 2.52 -18.41
N ARG A 52 -5.78 1.81 -19.54
CA ARG A 52 -6.41 0.50 -19.75
C ARG A 52 -5.83 -0.56 -18.82
N ARG A 53 -4.51 -0.57 -18.64
CA ARG A 53 -3.84 -1.50 -17.71
C ARG A 53 -4.23 -1.23 -16.27
N ALA A 54 -4.27 0.04 -15.87
CA ALA A 54 -4.75 0.45 -14.54
C ALA A 54 -6.18 -0.05 -14.30
N ASN A 55 -7.05 0.07 -15.29
CA ASN A 55 -8.43 -0.42 -15.21
C ASN A 55 -8.53 -1.95 -15.13
N ALA A 56 -7.71 -2.67 -15.90
CA ALA A 56 -7.64 -4.12 -15.82
C ALA A 56 -7.18 -4.60 -14.43
N ILE A 57 -6.13 -3.95 -13.89
CA ILE A 57 -5.64 -4.21 -12.53
C ILE A 57 -6.74 -3.92 -11.50
N ALA A 58 -7.46 -2.80 -11.62
CA ALA A 58 -8.47 -2.38 -10.64
C ALA A 58 -9.59 -3.41 -10.47
N GLN A 59 -9.95 -4.16 -11.52
CA GLN A 59 -11.10 -5.07 -11.59
C GLN A 59 -12.45 -4.33 -11.40
N PRO A 60 -13.60 -4.98 -11.66
CA PRO A 60 -14.91 -4.32 -11.54
C PRO A 60 -15.20 -3.76 -10.14
N ASN A 61 -14.69 -4.40 -9.08
CA ASN A 61 -14.86 -3.96 -7.70
C ASN A 61 -13.86 -2.87 -7.27
N GLU A 62 -12.92 -2.48 -8.13
CA GLU A 62 -11.90 -1.45 -7.89
C GLU A 62 -10.96 -1.76 -6.69
N ARG A 63 -10.88 -3.03 -6.25
CA ARG A 63 -10.06 -3.49 -5.11
C ARG A 63 -8.71 -4.05 -5.53
N ALA A 64 -8.42 -4.09 -6.82
CA ALA A 64 -7.15 -4.52 -7.38
C ALA A 64 -6.67 -5.91 -6.92
N GLY A 65 -7.62 -6.85 -6.81
CA GLY A 65 -7.34 -8.21 -6.34
C GLY A 65 -7.09 -8.35 -4.84
N ILE A 66 -7.19 -7.30 -4.02
CA ILE A 66 -7.17 -7.43 -2.56
C ILE A 66 -8.57 -7.90 -2.11
N THR A 67 -8.68 -9.10 -1.52
CA THR A 67 -9.99 -9.70 -1.21
C THR A 67 -10.42 -9.55 0.25
N CYS A 68 -9.47 -9.43 1.19
CA CYS A 68 -9.75 -9.21 2.60
C CYS A 68 -9.09 -7.92 3.10
N TYR A 69 -9.93 -6.93 3.36
CA TYR A 69 -9.51 -5.64 3.92
C TYR A 69 -8.84 -5.84 5.29
N LEU A 70 -7.70 -5.17 5.51
CA LEU A 70 -6.81 -5.29 6.67
C LEU A 70 -6.11 -6.64 6.88
N ILE A 71 -6.38 -7.65 6.06
CA ILE A 71 -5.66 -8.93 6.10
C ILE A 71 -4.65 -8.98 4.98
N ASN A 72 -5.08 -8.69 3.74
CA ASN A 72 -4.17 -8.64 2.60
C ASN A 72 -3.73 -7.22 2.24
N GLY A 73 -4.36 -6.20 2.82
CA GLY A 73 -4.06 -4.80 2.52
C GLY A 73 -5.29 -3.93 2.66
N GLY A 74 -5.11 -2.65 2.38
CA GLY A 74 -6.19 -1.67 2.37
C GLY A 74 -6.15 -0.80 1.12
N CYS A 75 -6.66 0.42 1.26
CA CYS A 75 -6.76 1.37 0.16
C CYS A 75 -5.40 1.82 -0.39
N HIS A 76 -4.36 1.93 0.45
CA HIS A 76 -2.99 2.20 0.01
C HIS A 76 -2.50 1.15 -0.99
N GLN A 77 -2.62 -0.13 -0.64
CA GLN A 77 -2.13 -1.23 -1.46
C GLN A 77 -2.96 -1.39 -2.74
N ALA A 78 -4.28 -1.24 -2.66
CA ALA A 78 -5.14 -1.26 -3.83
C ALA A 78 -4.78 -0.12 -4.81
N ALA A 79 -4.62 1.11 -4.31
CA ALA A 79 -4.20 2.25 -5.11
C ALA A 79 -2.81 2.04 -5.74
N ASN A 80 -1.83 1.56 -4.97
CA ASN A 80 -0.50 1.24 -5.48
C ASN A 80 -0.53 0.23 -6.63
N ARG A 81 -1.33 -0.84 -6.51
CA ARG A 81 -1.49 -1.81 -7.60
C ARG A 81 -2.01 -1.15 -8.87
N ILE A 82 -3.02 -0.28 -8.76
CA ILE A 82 -3.60 0.45 -9.91
C ILE A 82 -2.61 1.44 -10.51
N LEU A 83 -1.75 2.06 -9.69
CA LEU A 83 -0.70 2.99 -10.11
C LEU A 83 0.53 2.31 -10.73
N LEU A 84 0.65 0.98 -10.64
CA LEU A 84 1.77 0.22 -11.19
C LEU A 84 2.16 0.60 -12.63
N PRO A 85 1.23 0.82 -13.58
CA PRO A 85 1.58 1.21 -14.95
C PRO A 85 2.26 2.58 -15.07
N ALA A 86 2.09 3.45 -14.06
CA ALA A 86 2.71 4.76 -14.00
C ALA A 86 4.00 4.80 -13.16
N GLY A 87 4.39 3.67 -12.56
CA GLY A 87 5.61 3.55 -11.79
C GLY A 87 5.71 4.43 -10.55
N ILE A 88 4.56 4.78 -9.97
CA ILE A 88 4.45 5.57 -8.74
C ILE A 88 3.60 4.83 -7.70
N THR A 89 3.68 5.27 -6.45
CA THR A 89 2.84 4.81 -5.33
C THR A 89 2.10 5.99 -4.71
N VAL A 90 1.34 5.73 -3.66
CA VAL A 90 0.70 6.75 -2.82
C VAL A 90 1.63 7.33 -1.75
N ARG A 91 2.96 7.22 -1.93
CA ARG A 91 3.95 7.84 -1.04
C ARG A 91 3.66 9.33 -0.87
N GLY A 92 3.66 9.78 0.37
CA GLY A 92 3.21 11.12 0.80
C GLY A 92 1.80 11.13 1.40
N ALA A 93 1.03 10.03 1.31
CA ALA A 93 -0.19 9.88 2.11
C ALA A 93 0.16 9.61 3.58
N ARG A 94 -0.50 10.30 4.51
CA ARG A 94 -0.28 10.10 5.95
C ARG A 94 -0.60 8.66 6.34
N GLY A 95 0.32 8.00 7.04
CA GLY A 95 0.18 6.60 7.45
C GLY A 95 0.52 5.56 6.38
N TYR A 96 0.88 5.99 5.16
CA TYR A 96 1.29 5.07 4.10
C TYR A 96 2.49 4.21 4.51
N SER A 97 3.53 4.81 5.07
CA SER A 97 4.75 4.07 5.44
C SER A 97 4.48 3.00 6.52
N VAL A 98 3.62 3.30 7.51
CA VAL A 98 3.19 2.32 8.52
C VAL A 98 2.39 1.18 7.85
N SER A 99 1.48 1.53 6.94
CA SER A 99 0.72 0.56 6.16
C SER A 99 1.62 -0.32 5.28
N GLU A 100 2.62 0.27 4.61
CA GLU A 100 3.61 -0.45 3.80
C GLU A 100 4.48 -1.38 4.66
N ALA A 101 4.86 -0.99 5.88
CA ALA A 101 5.63 -1.86 6.76
C ALA A 101 4.86 -3.12 7.20
N LEU A 102 3.53 -3.00 7.40
CA LEU A 102 2.68 -4.12 7.81
C LEU A 102 2.21 -4.97 6.63
N PHE A 103 1.89 -4.34 5.50
CA PHE A 103 1.26 -5.00 4.35
C PHE A 103 2.19 -5.23 3.15
N GLY A 104 3.31 -4.51 3.05
CA GLY A 104 4.09 -4.37 1.82
C GLY A 104 3.47 -3.35 0.85
N THR A 105 4.26 -2.93 -0.14
CA THR A 105 3.89 -1.91 -1.13
C THR A 105 2.63 -2.28 -1.92
N TYR A 106 2.47 -3.55 -2.29
CA TYR A 106 1.33 -4.06 -3.07
C TYR A 106 0.45 -5.03 -2.28
N GLY A 107 0.56 -5.02 -0.95
CA GLY A 107 -0.24 -5.89 -0.07
C GLY A 107 0.33 -7.27 0.16
N ARG A 108 -0.30 -7.95 1.11
CA ARG A 108 0.10 -9.26 1.63
C ARG A 108 -0.39 -10.37 0.75
N VAL A 109 0.38 -11.44 0.78
CA VAL A 109 0.19 -12.58 -0.11
C VAL A 109 -0.39 -13.74 0.68
N GLY A 110 -1.27 -14.50 0.03
CA GLY A 110 -1.74 -15.82 0.46
C GLY A 110 -1.95 -16.02 1.97
N PHE A 111 -3.12 -15.65 2.48
CA PHE A 111 -3.57 -16.08 3.81
C PHE A 111 -4.93 -16.73 3.63
N TRP A 112 -5.06 -18.06 3.65
CA TRP A 112 -6.35 -18.71 3.39
C TRP A 112 -7.39 -18.31 4.47
N PRO A 113 -8.63 -17.92 4.09
CA PRO A 113 -9.25 -17.92 2.75
C PRO A 113 -9.05 -16.63 1.94
N CYS A 114 -8.33 -15.66 2.49
CA CYS A 114 -7.98 -14.36 1.92
C CYS A 114 -6.85 -14.43 0.87
N SER A 115 -7.24 -14.68 -0.39
CA SER A 115 -6.35 -14.60 -1.54
C SER A 115 -6.14 -13.15 -2.00
N ALA A 116 -4.95 -12.79 -2.46
CA ALA A 116 -4.69 -11.43 -2.96
C ALA A 116 -3.82 -11.42 -4.23
N PRO A 117 -4.28 -12.04 -5.32
CA PRO A 117 -3.47 -12.23 -6.52
C PRO A 117 -2.97 -10.88 -7.04
N PHE A 118 -1.67 -10.77 -7.27
CA PHE A 118 -1.06 -9.56 -7.81
C PHE A 118 -0.95 -9.64 -9.33
N ASN A 119 -2.09 -9.59 -10.01
CA ASN A 119 -2.16 -9.63 -11.47
C ASN A 119 -1.72 -8.28 -12.05
N GLN A 120 -0.50 -8.23 -12.59
CA GLN A 120 0.08 -6.97 -13.09
C GLN A 120 -0.41 -6.57 -14.49
N HIS A 121 -1.07 -7.47 -15.23
CA HIS A 121 -1.57 -7.24 -16.59
C HIS A 121 -0.51 -6.64 -17.54
N ALA A 122 0.71 -7.17 -17.55
CA ALA A 122 1.86 -6.58 -18.27
C ALA A 122 1.64 -6.42 -19.79
N GLY A 123 0.81 -7.27 -20.41
CA GLY A 123 0.47 -7.19 -21.84
C GLY A 123 -0.62 -6.17 -22.19
N VAL A 124 -1.25 -5.51 -21.21
CA VAL A 124 -2.31 -4.52 -21.47
C VAL A 124 -1.70 -3.13 -21.65
N SER A 125 -1.98 -2.48 -22.77
CA SER A 125 -1.49 -1.13 -23.10
C SER A 125 -2.60 -0.23 -23.64
N GLY A 126 -2.30 1.06 -23.80
CA GLY A 126 -3.24 2.06 -24.31
C GLY A 126 -4.14 2.70 -23.26
N ASP A 127 -5.06 3.55 -23.73
CA ASP A 127 -5.83 4.44 -22.86
C ASP A 127 -7.35 4.24 -22.95
N LEU A 128 -8.03 4.45 -21.83
CA LEU A 128 -9.49 4.48 -21.78
C LEU A 128 -9.99 5.73 -22.52
N PRO A 129 -11.07 5.66 -23.32
CA PRO A 129 -11.57 6.81 -24.07
C PRO A 129 -11.87 8.04 -23.20
N GLN A 130 -12.40 7.84 -21.98
CA GLN A 130 -12.68 8.92 -21.01
C GLN A 130 -11.42 9.54 -20.38
N CYS A 131 -10.27 8.87 -20.48
CA CYS A 131 -9.00 9.37 -19.98
C CYS A 131 -8.17 10.07 -21.06
N LEU A 132 -8.68 10.12 -22.29
CA LEU A 132 -8.13 10.93 -23.36
C LEU A 132 -8.69 12.35 -23.24
N VAL A 133 -7.82 13.35 -23.28
CA VAL A 133 -8.23 14.76 -23.36
C VAL A 133 -8.94 14.94 -24.70
N ARG A 134 -10.25 15.17 -24.70
CA ARG A 134 -11.00 15.50 -25.92
C ARG A 134 -10.74 16.98 -26.25
N GLY A 135 -10.01 17.20 -27.33
CA GLY A 135 -9.70 18.49 -27.99
C GLY A 135 -10.21 19.80 -27.36
N ARG A 136 -9.30 20.53 -26.71
CA ARG A 136 -8.71 21.77 -27.25
C ARG A 136 -7.36 21.92 -26.53
N GLU A 137 -6.28 21.85 -27.29
CA GLU A 137 -4.91 21.95 -26.78
C GLU A 137 -4.73 23.26 -26.00
N VAL A 138 -4.75 23.19 -24.67
CA VAL A 138 -3.75 23.96 -23.94
C VAL A 138 -2.47 23.22 -24.27
N ALA A 139 -1.71 23.74 -25.25
CA ALA A 139 -0.41 23.18 -25.59
C ALA A 139 0.33 22.94 -24.27
N PRO A 140 0.74 21.69 -23.96
CA PRO A 140 1.55 21.46 -22.77
C PRO A 140 2.73 22.43 -22.87
N PRO A 141 3.05 23.20 -21.82
CA PRO A 141 4.07 24.23 -21.90
C PRO A 141 5.31 23.65 -22.58
N ARG A 142 5.58 24.13 -23.80
CA ARG A 142 6.65 23.63 -24.66
C ARG A 142 7.95 23.80 -23.89
N GLY A 143 8.68 22.72 -23.65
CA GLY A 143 10.10 22.84 -23.34
C GLY A 143 10.58 22.38 -21.97
N ARG A 144 9.96 21.38 -21.33
CA ARG A 144 10.73 20.50 -20.44
C ARG A 144 10.37 19.05 -20.74
N SER A 145 11.29 18.36 -21.42
CA SER A 145 11.50 16.95 -21.12
C SER A 145 11.67 16.89 -19.60
N LEU A 146 10.61 16.49 -18.89
CA LEU A 146 10.69 16.28 -17.46
C LEU A 146 11.54 15.03 -17.30
N ALA A 147 12.86 15.19 -17.39
CA ALA A 147 13.78 14.25 -16.78
C ALA A 147 13.19 13.94 -15.42
N LEU A 148 12.92 12.64 -15.18
CA LEU A 148 12.35 12.19 -13.92
C LEU A 148 13.17 12.85 -12.82
N SER A 149 12.52 13.59 -11.91
CA SER A 149 13.23 14.21 -10.79
C SER A 149 14.08 13.14 -10.10
N ALA A 150 15.21 13.52 -9.51
CA ALA A 150 16.07 12.57 -8.80
C ALA A 150 15.27 11.71 -7.79
N GLU A 151 14.28 12.32 -7.14
CA GLU A 151 13.32 11.64 -6.27
C GLU A 151 12.50 10.55 -6.99
N HIS A 152 12.00 10.81 -8.20
CA HIS A 152 11.25 9.83 -8.97
C HIS A 152 12.17 8.70 -9.48
N GLN A 153 13.43 8.98 -9.79
CA GLN A 153 14.40 7.95 -10.16
C GLN A 153 14.68 7.00 -8.98
N LEU A 154 14.87 7.55 -7.78
CA LEU A 154 15.07 6.77 -6.55
C LEU A 154 13.85 5.90 -6.22
N ASP A 155 12.64 6.45 -6.36
CA ASP A 155 11.41 5.66 -6.20
C ASP A 155 11.34 4.51 -7.19
N TRP A 156 11.68 4.75 -8.45
CA TRP A 156 11.63 3.72 -9.45
C TRP A 156 12.64 2.59 -9.17
N GLN A 157 13.83 2.92 -8.68
CA GLN A 157 14.81 1.93 -8.23
C GLN A 157 14.27 1.11 -7.05
N TYR A 158 13.68 1.78 -6.05
CA TYR A 158 13.02 1.10 -4.94
C TYR A 158 11.93 0.13 -5.43
N LEU A 159 11.04 0.59 -6.30
CA LEU A 159 9.93 -0.20 -6.84
C LEU A 159 10.40 -1.37 -7.70
N LYS A 160 11.52 -1.22 -8.43
CA LYS A 160 12.13 -2.33 -9.16
C LYS A 160 12.52 -3.47 -8.22
N GLY A 161 13.17 -3.15 -7.09
CA GLY A 161 13.53 -4.13 -6.06
C GLY A 161 12.29 -4.78 -5.42
N VAL A 162 11.25 -3.98 -5.11
CA VAL A 162 9.97 -4.52 -4.63
C VAL A 162 9.38 -5.51 -5.63
N LEU A 163 9.28 -5.14 -6.91
CA LEU A 163 8.69 -6.00 -7.95
C LEU A 163 9.48 -7.28 -8.17
N GLU A 164 10.80 -7.24 -8.00
CA GLU A 164 11.66 -8.43 -8.03
C GLU A 164 11.35 -9.38 -6.87
N LEU A 165 11.22 -8.86 -5.64
CA LEU A 165 10.79 -9.65 -4.48
C LEU A 165 9.42 -10.30 -4.70
N TYR A 166 8.44 -9.55 -5.21
CA TYR A 166 7.11 -10.10 -5.53
C TYR A 166 7.16 -11.14 -6.66
N ARG A 167 8.06 -10.99 -7.64
CA ARG A 167 8.24 -11.99 -8.71
C ARG A 167 8.83 -13.29 -8.14
N GLY A 168 9.84 -13.18 -7.27
CA GLY A 168 10.45 -14.34 -6.61
C GLY A 168 9.45 -15.13 -5.77
N ALA A 169 8.54 -14.45 -5.08
CA ALA A 169 7.50 -15.09 -4.26
C ALA A 169 6.22 -15.47 -5.04
N SER A 170 6.19 -15.30 -6.37
CA SER A 170 4.99 -15.52 -7.18
C SER A 170 4.43 -16.95 -7.12
N GLN A 171 5.28 -17.96 -6.92
CA GLN A 171 4.84 -19.35 -6.70
C GLN A 171 4.13 -19.50 -5.36
N THR A 172 4.68 -18.92 -4.29
CA THR A 172 4.07 -18.85 -2.96
C THR A 172 2.66 -18.23 -3.04
N PHE A 173 2.45 -17.24 -3.91
CA PHE A 173 1.14 -16.58 -4.06
C PHE A 173 0.08 -17.45 -4.76
N ARG A 174 0.53 -18.43 -5.56
CA ARG A 174 -0.36 -19.35 -6.29
C ARG A 174 -0.72 -20.56 -5.46
N SER A 175 0.11 -20.93 -4.49
CA SER A 175 -0.19 -22.02 -3.57
C SER A 175 -1.32 -21.63 -2.62
N ARG A 176 -2.32 -22.51 -2.48
CA ARG A 176 -3.39 -22.36 -1.47
C ARG A 176 -2.88 -22.55 -0.04
N SER A 177 -1.71 -23.14 0.12
CA SER A 177 -1.14 -23.60 1.38
C SER A 177 0.35 -23.28 1.43
N ALA A 178 0.71 -22.05 1.06
CA ALA A 178 2.06 -21.55 1.31
C ALA A 178 2.42 -21.72 2.79
N PRO A 179 3.60 -22.29 3.12
CA PRO A 179 4.02 -22.40 4.51
C PRO A 179 4.06 -21.02 5.16
N THR A 180 3.47 -20.89 6.35
CA THR A 180 3.42 -19.64 7.12
C THR A 180 4.81 -18.98 7.28
N ALA A 181 5.86 -19.81 7.44
CA ALA A 181 7.22 -19.33 7.56
C ALA A 181 7.76 -18.64 6.30
N GLU A 182 7.41 -19.14 5.10
CA GLU A 182 7.80 -18.51 3.83
C GLU A 182 7.12 -17.16 3.65
N VAL A 183 5.82 -17.09 3.94
CA VAL A 183 5.04 -15.84 3.88
C VAL A 183 5.61 -14.80 4.86
N ALA A 184 5.92 -15.21 6.09
CA ALA A 184 6.53 -14.34 7.09
C ALA A 184 7.92 -13.85 6.65
N SER A 185 8.75 -14.75 6.10
CA SER A 185 10.09 -14.41 5.59
C SER A 185 10.04 -13.41 4.43
N PHE A 186 9.11 -13.62 3.50
CA PHE A 186 8.85 -12.68 2.39
C PHE A 186 8.47 -11.30 2.92
N HIS A 187 7.54 -11.22 3.87
CA HIS A 187 7.10 -9.95 4.43
C HIS A 187 8.17 -9.24 5.26
N GLN A 188 9.01 -9.99 5.97
CA GLN A 188 10.17 -9.43 6.64
C GLN A 188 11.19 -8.87 5.62
N THR A 189 11.42 -9.58 4.51
CA THR A 189 12.33 -9.14 3.44
C THR A 189 11.83 -7.86 2.78
N LEU A 190 10.53 -7.77 2.45
CA LEU A 190 9.92 -6.53 1.94
C LEU A 190 10.06 -5.36 2.91
N PHE A 191 9.82 -5.60 4.21
CA PHE A 191 9.98 -4.56 5.23
C PHE A 191 11.45 -4.10 5.33
N MET A 192 12.41 -5.02 5.28
CA MET A 192 13.82 -4.64 5.33
C MET A 192 14.26 -3.87 4.08
N HIS A 193 13.76 -4.23 2.89
CA HIS A 193 13.99 -3.46 1.65
C HIS A 193 13.44 -2.03 1.76
N MET A 194 12.26 -1.85 2.38
CA MET A 194 11.73 -0.52 2.73
C MET A 194 12.65 0.21 3.72
N ALA A 195 13.10 -0.46 4.78
CA ALA A 195 13.97 0.16 5.79
C ALA A 195 15.31 0.60 5.20
N GLU A 196 15.93 -0.23 4.37
CA GLU A 196 17.18 0.10 3.66
C GLU A 196 17.01 1.32 2.76
N PHE A 197 15.93 1.39 1.99
CA PHE A 197 15.63 2.55 1.14
C PHE A 197 15.40 3.84 1.95
N ARG A 198 14.66 3.75 3.06
CA ARG A 198 14.26 4.93 3.85
C ARG A 198 15.32 5.42 4.83
N LEU A 199 16.14 4.53 5.36
CA LEU A 199 17.13 4.86 6.37
C LEU A 199 18.53 5.00 5.76
N GLY A 200 18.84 4.25 4.70
CA GLY A 200 20.13 4.29 4.03
C GLY A 200 21.29 4.17 5.05
N PRO A 201 22.20 5.16 5.14
CA PRO A 201 23.30 5.16 6.11
C PRO A 201 22.87 5.12 7.59
N LEU A 202 21.62 5.49 7.90
CA LEU A 202 21.10 5.44 9.28
C LEU A 202 20.76 4.02 9.75
N LEU A 203 20.79 3.02 8.86
CA LEU A 203 20.50 1.62 9.17
C LEU A 203 21.79 0.83 9.43
N ASP A 204 22.23 0.81 10.69
CA ASP A 204 23.37 0.00 11.11
C ASP A 204 22.98 -1.47 11.40
N ARG A 205 23.99 -2.32 11.66
CA ARG A 205 23.79 -3.75 11.98
C ARG A 205 22.96 -3.96 13.28
N PRO A 206 23.26 -3.27 14.40
CA PRO A 206 22.43 -3.36 15.60
C PRO A 206 20.96 -3.03 15.35
N LEU A 207 20.68 -1.91 14.65
CA LEU A 207 19.33 -1.48 14.34
C LEU A 207 18.63 -2.47 13.41
N THR A 208 19.32 -2.94 12.36
CA THR A 208 18.81 -3.98 11.45
C THR A 208 18.29 -5.20 12.22
N SER A 209 19.06 -5.68 13.21
CA SER A 209 18.66 -6.82 14.04
C SER A 209 17.42 -6.50 14.89
N LYS A 210 17.36 -5.31 15.50
CA LYS A 210 16.20 -4.89 16.30
C LYS A 210 14.93 -4.74 15.45
N LEU A 211 15.03 -4.11 14.27
CA LEU A 211 13.92 -3.95 13.34
C LEU A 211 13.35 -5.30 12.89
N LYS A 212 14.22 -6.26 12.55
CA LYS A 212 13.80 -7.63 12.20
C LYS A 212 13.04 -8.30 13.36
N GLN A 213 13.53 -8.16 14.59
CA GLN A 213 12.87 -8.73 15.77
C GLN A 213 11.48 -8.13 16.03
N VAL A 214 11.36 -6.79 15.99
CA VAL A 214 10.06 -6.11 16.13
C VAL A 214 9.11 -6.60 15.02
N ARG A 215 9.57 -6.59 13.77
CA ARG A 215 8.75 -7.02 12.62
C ARG A 215 8.28 -8.46 12.73
N ALA A 216 9.13 -9.38 13.18
CA ALA A 216 8.79 -10.79 13.36
C ALA A 216 7.76 -11.02 14.48
N ARG A 217 7.88 -10.29 15.60
CA ARG A 217 6.87 -10.34 16.67
C ARG A 217 5.51 -9.83 16.21
N THR A 218 5.49 -8.68 15.52
CA THR A 218 4.26 -8.12 14.95
C THR A 218 3.63 -9.07 13.94
N GLU A 219 4.42 -9.70 13.07
CA GLU A 219 3.93 -10.69 12.11
C GLU A 219 3.19 -11.85 12.80
N LYS A 220 3.80 -12.40 13.86
CA LYS A 220 3.22 -13.48 14.64
C LYS A 220 1.90 -13.06 15.30
N SER A 221 1.81 -11.82 15.80
CA SER A 221 0.59 -11.32 16.44
C SER A 221 -0.53 -11.08 15.44
N LEU A 222 -0.22 -10.41 14.31
CA LEU A 222 -1.18 -10.19 13.23
C LEU A 222 -1.70 -11.50 12.65
N LEU A 223 -0.83 -12.51 12.49
CA LEU A 223 -1.25 -13.83 12.03
C LEU A 223 -2.29 -14.45 12.96
N LYS A 224 -2.11 -14.36 14.29
CA LYS A 224 -3.10 -14.86 15.26
C LYS A 224 -4.45 -14.15 15.11
N LEU A 225 -4.44 -12.83 14.98
CA LEU A 225 -5.67 -12.05 14.76
C LEU A 225 -6.35 -12.43 13.44
N HIS A 226 -5.60 -12.58 12.36
CA HIS A 226 -6.13 -12.98 11.06
C HIS A 226 -6.73 -14.38 11.11
N THR A 227 -6.06 -15.35 11.74
CA THR A 227 -6.58 -16.72 11.91
C THR A 227 -7.87 -16.74 12.72
N ALA A 228 -7.90 -16.02 13.84
CA ALA A 228 -9.09 -15.93 14.66
C ALA A 228 -10.25 -15.26 13.92
N ARG A 229 -9.99 -14.20 13.13
CA ARG A 229 -11.02 -13.55 12.31
C ARG A 229 -11.52 -14.45 11.19
N SER A 230 -10.65 -15.17 10.50
CA SER A 230 -11.01 -16.05 9.38
C SER A 230 -11.71 -17.34 9.82
N GLY A 231 -11.54 -17.77 11.06
CA GLY A 231 -12.34 -18.83 11.69
C GLY A 231 -13.63 -18.32 12.36
N ASP A 232 -14.05 -17.08 12.06
CA ASP A 232 -15.22 -16.40 12.65
C ASP A 232 -15.25 -16.35 14.18
N ALA A 233 -14.09 -16.52 14.83
CA ALA A 233 -13.95 -16.45 16.29
C ALA A 233 -13.89 -15.01 16.82
N LEU A 234 -13.72 -14.01 15.95
CA LEU A 234 -13.71 -12.58 16.31
C LEU A 234 -14.79 -11.82 15.56
N ARG A 235 -15.58 -11.04 16.29
CA ARG A 235 -16.50 -10.06 15.71
C ARG A 235 -15.71 -8.96 15.02
N THR A 236 -16.34 -8.30 14.05
CA THR A 236 -15.73 -7.19 13.30
C THR A 236 -15.12 -6.11 14.21
N ARG A 237 -15.81 -5.73 15.30
CA ARG A 237 -15.29 -4.74 16.25
C ARG A 237 -14.03 -5.22 16.96
N GLU A 238 -14.04 -6.44 17.48
CA GLU A 238 -12.90 -7.03 18.20
C GLU A 238 -11.68 -7.18 17.29
N PHE A 239 -11.91 -7.55 16.01
CA PHE A 239 -10.85 -7.59 15.02
C PHE A 239 -10.25 -6.21 14.75
N VAL A 240 -11.08 -5.17 14.60
CA VAL A 240 -10.60 -3.79 14.38
C VAL A 240 -9.84 -3.27 15.58
N ASP A 241 -10.37 -3.46 16.78
CA ASP A 241 -9.74 -3.02 18.02
C ASP A 241 -8.40 -3.74 18.23
N GLY A 242 -8.36 -5.06 18.01
CA GLY A 242 -7.14 -5.85 18.05
C GLY A 242 -6.10 -5.43 17.00
N PHE A 243 -6.53 -5.21 15.76
CA PHE A 243 -5.64 -4.77 14.69
C PHE A 243 -5.04 -3.38 14.97
N ASN A 244 -5.86 -2.44 15.45
CA ASN A 244 -5.38 -1.12 15.83
C ASN A 244 -4.43 -1.20 17.04
N ALA A 245 -4.72 -2.01 18.05
CA ALA A 245 -3.82 -2.24 19.18
C ALA A 245 -2.45 -2.79 18.72
N GLU A 246 -2.44 -3.74 17.77
CA GLU A 246 -1.20 -4.25 17.16
C GLU A 246 -0.44 -3.18 16.37
N THR A 247 -1.15 -2.31 15.67
CA THR A 247 -0.54 -1.21 14.91
C THR A 247 0.08 -0.17 15.83
N ILE A 248 -0.58 0.16 16.96
CA ILE A 248 -0.04 1.05 17.99
C ILE A 248 1.22 0.43 18.60
N ARG A 249 1.15 -0.85 19.03
CA ARG A 249 2.28 -1.55 19.64
C ARG A 249 3.48 -1.62 18.70
N PHE A 250 3.26 -1.93 17.42
CA PHE A 250 4.31 -1.92 16.40
C PHE A 250 5.00 -0.55 16.31
N GLN A 251 4.24 0.54 16.22
CA GLN A 251 4.80 1.89 16.16
C GLN A 251 5.58 2.26 17.44
N GLN A 252 5.08 1.88 18.61
CA GLN A 252 5.75 2.12 19.89
C GLN A 252 7.04 1.31 20.05
N GLU A 253 7.03 0.02 19.68
CA GLU A 253 8.23 -0.82 19.67
C GLU A 253 9.27 -0.31 18.66
N MET A 254 8.85 0.20 17.51
CA MET A 254 9.77 0.83 16.56
C MET A 254 10.36 2.13 17.12
N ALA A 255 9.54 2.98 17.72
CA ALA A 255 10.00 4.22 18.34
C ALA A 255 10.99 3.96 19.51
N SER A 256 10.86 2.85 20.24
CA SER A 256 11.75 2.54 21.36
C SER A 256 13.12 1.98 20.93
N VAL A 257 13.23 1.44 19.71
CA VAL A 257 14.49 0.90 19.19
C VAL A 257 15.23 1.84 18.23
N MET A 258 14.59 2.94 17.84
CA MET A 258 15.08 3.93 16.87
C MET A 258 15.31 5.29 17.53
N LYS A 259 16.22 6.08 16.97
CA LYS A 259 16.31 7.51 17.26
C LYS A 259 15.14 8.27 16.59
N PRO A 260 14.75 9.45 17.12
CA PRO A 260 13.72 10.31 16.53
C PRO A 260 13.79 10.49 15.01
N GLU A 261 14.97 10.84 14.49
CA GLU A 261 15.23 11.08 13.08
C GLU A 261 15.12 9.81 12.23
N GLN A 262 15.51 8.66 12.77
CA GLN A 262 15.35 7.37 12.10
C GLN A 262 13.87 7.01 12.00
N TYR A 263 13.11 7.18 13.09
CA TYR A 263 11.67 6.91 13.10
C TYR A 263 10.95 7.78 12.08
N GLN A 264 11.25 9.08 12.06
CA GLN A 264 10.68 10.01 11.10
C GLN A 264 11.06 9.67 9.66
N SER A 265 12.32 9.29 9.40
CA SER A 265 12.74 8.89 8.05
C SER A 265 12.06 7.59 7.57
N LEU A 266 11.86 6.61 8.47
CA LEU A 266 11.22 5.35 8.14
C LEU A 266 9.72 5.50 7.91
N PHE A 267 9.01 6.22 8.79
CA PHE A 267 7.56 6.27 8.79
C PHE A 267 6.95 7.54 8.21
N ASP A 268 7.75 8.58 7.95
CA ASP A 268 7.25 9.89 7.54
C ASP A 268 6.26 10.47 8.57
N LEU A 269 6.57 10.25 9.85
CA LEU A 269 5.77 10.67 11.01
C LEU A 269 6.69 11.22 12.11
N PRO A 270 6.31 12.30 12.80
CA PRO A 270 6.99 12.72 14.01
C PRO A 270 7.01 11.61 15.07
N PRO A 271 8.08 11.50 15.87
CA PRO A 271 8.09 10.62 17.03
C PRO A 271 6.91 10.93 17.96
N GLY A 272 6.21 9.89 18.41
CA GLY A 272 5.03 10.01 19.28
C GLY A 272 3.71 10.23 18.54
N GLU A 273 3.73 10.57 17.25
CA GLU A 273 2.53 10.50 16.43
C GLU A 273 2.19 9.04 16.15
N ILE A 274 0.94 8.66 16.44
CA ILE A 274 0.43 7.31 16.19
C ILE A 274 -0.67 7.39 15.14
N VAL A 275 -0.52 6.57 14.10
CA VAL A 275 -1.54 6.41 13.07
C VAL A 275 -2.27 5.10 13.26
N LEU A 276 -3.60 5.15 13.14
CA LEU A 276 -4.46 3.97 13.09
C LEU A 276 -4.79 3.64 11.64
N LEU A 277 -4.77 2.36 11.28
CA LEU A 277 -5.01 1.91 9.91
C LEU A 277 -6.40 1.29 9.70
N ALA A 278 -7.08 0.91 10.78
CA ALA A 278 -8.39 0.28 10.72
C ALA A 278 -9.51 1.27 11.07
N ASP A 279 -10.33 1.61 10.07
CA ASP A 279 -11.59 2.33 10.27
C ASP A 279 -12.74 1.31 10.45
N PRO A 280 -13.40 1.26 11.62
CA PRO A 280 -14.53 0.36 11.87
C PRO A 280 -15.65 0.44 10.82
N ARG A 281 -15.90 1.62 10.23
CA ARG A 281 -16.95 1.81 9.22
C ARG A 281 -16.58 1.17 7.89
N ILE A 282 -15.35 1.40 7.43
CA ILE A 282 -14.83 0.78 6.20
C ILE A 282 -14.79 -0.74 6.38
N VAL A 283 -14.32 -1.20 7.54
CA VAL A 283 -14.20 -2.63 7.84
C VAL A 283 -15.57 -3.30 7.90
N ARG A 284 -16.56 -2.68 8.54
CA ARG A 284 -17.94 -3.17 8.54
C ARG A 284 -18.49 -3.28 7.13
N LYS A 285 -18.30 -2.26 6.28
CA LYS A 285 -18.71 -2.30 4.88
C LYS A 285 -18.00 -3.43 4.12
N ALA A 286 -16.69 -3.60 4.33
CA ALA A 286 -15.91 -4.64 3.66
C ALA A 286 -16.32 -6.07 4.03
N PHE A 287 -16.79 -6.29 5.27
CA PHE A 287 -17.22 -7.60 5.76
C PHE A 287 -18.73 -7.84 5.71
N ALA A 288 -19.56 -6.81 5.55
CA ALA A 288 -21.01 -6.97 5.33
C ALA A 288 -21.34 -7.51 3.93
N ASP A 289 -20.38 -7.46 3.01
CA ASP A 289 -20.45 -8.09 1.68
C ASP A 289 -20.20 -9.63 1.71
N ARG A 290 -20.19 -10.27 2.89
CA ARG A 290 -19.97 -11.72 3.05
C ARG A 290 -21.04 -12.37 3.90
#